data_AF-A0A5C6GNS3-F1
#
_entry.id   AF-A0A5C6GNS3-F1
#
_cell.length_a   1.000
_cell.length_b   1.000
_cell.length_c   1.000
_cell.angle_alpha   90.00
_cell.angle_beta   90.00
_cell.angle_gamma   90.00
#
_symmetry.space_group_name_H-M   'P 1'
#
loop_
_entity.id
_entity.type
_entity.pdbx_description
1 polymer ?
#
loop_
_entity_poly.entity_id
_entity_poly.type
_entity_poly.pdbx_seq_one_letter_code
_entity_poly.pdbx_strand_id
1 'polypeptide(L)'
;MAMTNAYDVHHADFLHQFVAKEQKKRQKPTSLTAKEHAKNRSQLRSVKLVKPNYAFETKVNISGICKKWTHYCTEMELGDSKTTLKNVTRNITMYFVHFVCERYSIESSGTSAEYIRQFQMLYTTVTGQYMDRNDSKQVYNL
;
A
#
# COMPACT_ATOMS: atom_id res chain seq x y z
N MET A 1 9.06 57.38 -13.48
CA MET A 1 8.37 56.32 -14.24
C MET A 1 9.38 55.19 -14.46
N ALA A 2 9.44 54.20 -13.58
CA ALA A 2 10.48 53.16 -13.53
C ALA A 2 9.87 51.75 -13.36
N MET A 3 8.77 51.47 -14.07
CA MET A 3 8.06 50.19 -14.01
C MET A 3 8.37 49.24 -15.19
N THR A 4 9.03 49.74 -16.24
CA THR A 4 9.35 48.94 -17.45
C THR A 4 10.46 47.92 -17.21
N ASN A 5 11.47 48.27 -16.41
CA ASN A 5 12.67 47.44 -16.26
C ASN A 5 12.46 46.15 -15.44
N ALA A 6 11.52 46.14 -14.49
CA ALA A 6 11.25 44.95 -13.67
C ALA A 6 10.43 43.90 -14.45
N TYR A 7 9.46 44.33 -15.25
CA TYR A 7 8.60 43.46 -16.04
C TYR A 7 9.38 42.68 -17.12
N ASP A 8 10.31 43.36 -17.81
CA ASP A 8 11.16 42.74 -18.84
C ASP A 8 12.13 41.71 -18.24
N VAL A 9 12.69 41.97 -17.07
CA VAL A 9 13.60 41.04 -16.37
C VAL A 9 12.85 39.76 -15.94
N HIS A 10 11.65 39.90 -15.36
CA HIS A 10 10.85 38.74 -14.96
C HIS A 10 10.38 37.90 -16.15
N HIS A 11 10.12 38.52 -17.30
CA HIS A 11 9.76 37.81 -18.53
C HIS A 11 10.95 37.03 -19.10
N ALA A 12 12.14 37.64 -19.13
CA ALA A 12 13.37 36.99 -19.56
C ALA A 12 13.73 35.77 -18.68
N ASP A 13 13.61 35.92 -17.36
CA ASP A 13 13.84 34.82 -16.41
C ASP A 13 12.87 33.65 -16.62
N PHE A 14 11.59 33.94 -16.87
CA PHE A 14 10.59 32.92 -17.18
C PHE A 14 10.96 32.15 -18.45
N LEU A 15 11.33 32.85 -19.53
CA LEU A 15 11.73 32.21 -20.80
C LEU A 15 12.98 31.33 -20.61
N HIS A 16 13.97 31.79 -19.84
CA HIS A 16 15.15 30.99 -19.52
C HIS A 16 14.81 29.72 -18.73
N GLN A 17 13.98 29.83 -17.70
CA GLN A 17 13.54 28.68 -16.91
C GLN A 17 12.70 27.70 -17.75
N PHE A 18 11.84 28.22 -18.62
CA PHE A 18 11.02 27.42 -19.53
C PHE A 18 11.89 26.62 -20.50
N VAL A 19 12.85 27.28 -21.17
CA VAL A 19 13.78 26.61 -22.10
C VAL A 19 14.63 25.57 -21.38
N ALA A 20 15.16 25.87 -20.19
CA ALA A 20 15.93 24.92 -19.40
C ALA A 20 15.10 23.69 -18.98
N LYS A 21 13.82 23.88 -18.64
CA LYS A 21 12.89 22.80 -18.30
C LYS A 21 12.59 21.91 -19.51
N GLU A 22 12.36 22.51 -20.67
CA GLU A 22 12.11 21.78 -21.91
C GLU A 22 13.35 21.02 -22.39
N GLN A 23 14.55 21.58 -22.25
CA GLN A 23 15.81 20.87 -22.53
C GLN A 23 16.02 19.68 -21.59
N LYS A 24 15.75 19.82 -20.29
CA LYS A 24 15.81 18.71 -19.34
C LYS A 24 14.81 17.60 -19.66
N LYS A 25 13.59 17.93 -20.10
CA LYS A 25 12.60 16.92 -20.54
C LYS A 25 13.06 16.14 -21.78
N ARG A 26 13.82 16.78 -22.67
CA ARG A 26 14.36 16.15 -23.90
C ARG A 26 15.54 15.23 -23.61
N GLN A 27 16.27 15.46 -22.52
CA GLN A 27 17.32 14.55 -22.05
C GLN A 27 16.68 13.31 -21.41
N LYS A 28 16.36 12.30 -22.23
CA LYS A 28 15.98 10.99 -21.72
C LYS A 28 17.24 10.20 -21.32
N PRO A 29 17.21 9.47 -20.19
CA PRO A 29 18.27 8.52 -19.88
C PRO A 29 18.44 7.53 -21.03
N THR A 30 19.68 7.17 -21.33
CA THR A 30 19.97 6.10 -22.31
C THR A 30 19.27 4.81 -21.89
N SER A 31 18.59 4.17 -22.83
CA SER A 31 17.96 2.88 -22.57
C SER A 31 19.01 1.83 -22.21
N LEU A 32 18.74 1.03 -21.19
CA LEU A 32 19.60 -0.08 -20.80
C LEU A 32 19.71 -1.11 -21.93
N THR A 33 20.89 -1.68 -22.09
CA THR A 33 21.13 -2.81 -22.97
C THR A 33 20.51 -4.10 -22.41
N ALA A 34 20.34 -5.11 -23.25
CA ALA A 34 19.85 -6.43 -22.82
C ALA A 34 20.71 -7.07 -21.71
N LYS A 35 22.03 -6.86 -21.75
CA LYS A 35 22.99 -7.35 -20.74
C LYS A 35 22.83 -6.65 -19.40
N GLU A 36 22.64 -5.34 -19.40
CA GLU A 36 22.37 -4.57 -18.17
C GLU A 36 21.02 -4.95 -17.56
N HIS A 37 19.99 -5.14 -18.39
CA HIS A 37 18.72 -5.67 -17.92
C HIS A 37 18.83 -7.06 -17.28
N ALA A 38 19.65 -7.97 -17.84
CA ALA A 38 19.88 -9.29 -17.26
C ALA A 38 20.59 -9.21 -15.90
N LYS A 39 21.61 -8.33 -15.80
CA LYS A 39 22.29 -8.04 -14.53
C LYS A 39 21.31 -7.50 -13.49
N ASN A 40 20.48 -6.53 -13.84
CA ASN A 40 19.49 -5.96 -12.93
C ASN A 40 18.50 -7.02 -12.44
N ARG A 41 17.96 -7.87 -13.33
CA ARG A 41 17.08 -9.00 -12.94
C ARG A 41 17.76 -9.95 -11.96
N SER A 42 19.05 -10.27 -12.17
CA SER A 42 19.80 -11.14 -11.25
C SER A 42 19.97 -10.51 -9.87
N GLN A 43 20.21 -9.20 -9.79
CA GLN A 43 20.36 -8.47 -8.54
C GLN A 43 19.04 -8.35 -7.77
N LEU A 44 17.91 -8.28 -8.48
CA LEU A 44 16.58 -8.17 -7.90
C LEU A 44 15.97 -9.51 -7.46
N ARG A 45 16.61 -10.65 -7.74
CA ARG A 45 16.09 -11.99 -7.38
C ARG A 45 15.90 -12.21 -5.87
N SER A 46 16.62 -11.47 -5.02
CA SER A 46 16.49 -11.58 -3.56
C SER A 46 15.21 -10.93 -3.02
N VAL A 47 14.60 -10.03 -3.78
CA VAL A 47 13.35 -9.36 -3.39
C VAL A 47 12.18 -10.26 -3.79
N LYS A 48 11.73 -11.11 -2.86
CA LYS A 48 10.58 -12.00 -3.08
C LYS A 48 9.27 -11.22 -3.24
N LEU A 49 9.12 -10.10 -2.53
CA LEU A 49 7.96 -9.22 -2.65
C LEU A 49 8.34 -7.76 -2.43
N VAL A 50 7.88 -6.89 -3.33
CA VAL A 50 7.96 -5.43 -3.14
C VAL A 50 6.83 -5.04 -2.20
N LYS A 51 7.18 -4.51 -1.02
CA LYS A 51 6.16 -3.99 -0.10
C LYS A 51 5.37 -2.88 -0.79
N PRO A 52 4.03 -2.91 -0.75
CA PRO A 52 3.23 -1.87 -1.38
C PRO A 52 3.49 -0.52 -0.73
N ASN A 53 3.69 0.52 -1.55
CA ASN A 53 3.63 1.90 -1.07
C ASN A 53 2.18 2.39 -1.13
N TYR A 54 1.44 2.14 -0.06
CA TYR A 54 0.03 2.49 0.02
C TYR A 54 -0.20 4.00 0.08
N ALA A 55 -1.34 4.44 -0.48
CA ALA A 55 -1.88 5.77 -0.28
C ALA A 55 -2.12 6.06 1.20
N PHE A 56 -2.19 7.33 1.58
CA PHE A 56 -2.32 7.73 2.99
C PHE A 56 -3.59 7.15 3.63
N GLU A 57 -4.71 7.24 2.93
CA GLU A 57 -6.02 6.72 3.36
C GLU A 57 -5.96 5.20 3.58
N THR A 58 -5.24 4.50 2.72
CA THR A 58 -5.03 3.06 2.88
C THR A 58 -4.19 2.74 4.11
N LYS A 59 -3.15 3.54 4.42
CA LYS A 59 -2.37 3.40 5.65
C LYS A 59 -3.22 3.65 6.89
N VAL A 60 -4.14 4.62 6.84
CA VAL A 60 -5.11 4.88 7.91
C VAL A 60 -6.01 3.66 8.13
N ASN A 61 -6.55 3.08 7.05
CA ASN A 61 -7.38 1.87 7.14
C ASN A 61 -6.60 0.67 7.70
N ILE A 62 -5.34 0.48 7.29
CA ILE A 62 -4.46 -0.57 7.82
C ILE A 62 -4.20 -0.36 9.32
N SER A 63 -4.00 0.88 9.76
CA SER A 63 -3.86 1.19 11.19
C SER A 63 -5.14 0.88 11.97
N GLY A 64 -6.30 1.22 11.40
CA GLY A 64 -7.61 0.91 11.98
C GLY A 64 -7.84 -0.58 12.15
N ILE A 65 -7.57 -1.38 11.12
CA ILE A 65 -7.75 -2.84 11.19
C ILE A 65 -6.71 -3.50 12.12
N CYS A 66 -5.50 -2.94 12.22
CA CYS A 66 -4.47 -3.41 13.17
C CYS A 66 -4.92 -3.28 14.63
N LYS A 67 -5.57 -2.17 14.98
CA LYS A 67 -6.16 -1.98 16.32
C LYS A 67 -7.24 -3.01 16.61
N LYS A 68 -8.14 -3.24 15.65
CA LYS A 68 -9.21 -4.25 15.76
C LYS A 68 -8.64 -5.65 15.89
N TRP A 69 -7.61 -5.99 15.12
CA TRP A 69 -6.92 -7.27 15.18
C TRP A 69 -6.27 -7.51 16.54
N THR A 70 -5.58 -6.50 17.08
CA THR A 70 -4.97 -6.58 18.41
C THR A 70 -6.04 -6.80 19.47
N HIS A 71 -7.15 -6.07 19.39
CA HIS A 71 -8.29 -6.23 20.28
C HIS A 71 -8.90 -7.64 20.23
N TYR A 72 -9.10 -8.17 19.02
CA TYR A 72 -9.56 -9.54 18.82
C TYR A 72 -8.60 -10.58 19.43
N CYS A 73 -7.29 -10.44 19.21
CA CYS A 73 -6.30 -11.35 19.79
C CYS A 73 -6.33 -11.34 21.32
N THR A 74 -6.54 -10.17 21.93
CA THR A 74 -6.68 -10.04 23.39
C THR A 74 -7.95 -10.72 23.89
N GLU A 75 -9.11 -10.44 23.28
CA GLU A 75 -10.38 -11.01 23.74
C GLU A 75 -10.48 -12.53 23.53
N MET A 76 -9.85 -13.05 22.48
CA MET A 76 -9.83 -14.49 22.18
C MET A 76 -8.60 -15.22 22.75
N GLU A 77 -7.80 -14.54 23.58
CA GLU A 77 -6.60 -15.09 24.22
C GLU A 77 -5.60 -15.76 23.24
N LEU A 78 -5.49 -15.23 22.03
CA LEU A 78 -4.65 -15.81 20.96
C LEU A 78 -3.16 -15.49 21.10
N GLY A 79 -2.76 -14.78 22.16
CA GLY A 79 -1.39 -14.36 22.41
C GLY A 79 -0.97 -13.10 21.63
N ASP A 80 0.33 -12.97 21.37
CA ASP A 80 0.92 -11.80 20.70
C ASP A 80 0.34 -11.62 19.28
N SER A 81 -0.30 -10.47 19.06
CA SER A 81 -1.06 -10.21 17.83
C SER A 81 -0.19 -10.28 16.57
N LYS A 82 1.10 -9.90 16.63
CA LYS A 82 2.01 -9.95 15.49
C LYS A 82 2.41 -11.39 15.15
N THR A 83 2.65 -12.21 16.15
CA THR A 83 2.99 -13.64 16.00
C THR A 83 1.79 -14.41 15.48
N THR A 84 0.61 -14.16 16.05
CA THR A 84 -0.65 -14.75 15.59
C THR A 84 -0.96 -14.35 14.14
N LEU A 85 -0.71 -13.08 13.76
CA LEU A 85 -0.92 -12.62 12.38
C LEU A 85 -0.01 -13.36 11.38
N LYS A 86 1.23 -13.65 11.74
CA LYS A 86 2.16 -14.38 10.85
C LYS A 86 1.74 -15.83 10.61
N ASN A 87 1.08 -16.44 11.60
CA ASN A 87 0.60 -17.81 11.56
C ASN A 87 -0.93 -17.87 11.36
N VAL A 88 -1.53 -16.79 10.88
CA VAL A 88 -2.99 -16.69 10.78
C VAL A 88 -3.49 -17.74 9.81
N THR A 89 -4.45 -18.51 10.28
CA THR A 89 -5.14 -19.51 9.48
C THR A 89 -6.43 -18.93 8.93
N ARG A 90 -7.00 -19.62 7.96
CA ARG A 90 -8.27 -19.25 7.35
C ARG A 90 -9.40 -19.10 8.38
N ASN A 91 -9.56 -20.06 9.30
CA ASN A 91 -10.61 -20.00 10.32
C ASN A 91 -10.45 -18.76 11.22
N ILE A 92 -9.23 -18.46 11.69
CA ILE A 92 -8.98 -17.29 12.54
C ILE A 92 -9.29 -16.00 11.78
N THR A 93 -8.99 -15.94 10.48
CA THR A 93 -9.34 -14.80 9.63
C THR A 93 -10.85 -14.61 9.52
N MET A 94 -11.60 -15.70 9.31
CA MET A 94 -13.07 -15.66 9.24
C MET A 94 -13.69 -15.22 10.56
N TYR A 95 -13.24 -15.80 11.69
CA TYR A 95 -13.73 -15.40 13.01
C TYR A 95 -13.39 -13.97 13.36
N PHE A 96 -12.21 -13.47 12.96
CA PHE A 96 -11.87 -12.07 13.12
C PHE A 96 -12.82 -11.15 12.34
N VAL A 97 -13.15 -11.48 11.09
CA VAL A 97 -14.08 -10.69 10.28
C VAL A 97 -15.48 -10.71 10.91
N HIS A 98 -15.94 -11.88 11.35
CA HIS A 98 -17.21 -12.02 12.07
C HIS A 98 -17.25 -11.15 13.33
N PHE A 99 -16.19 -11.23 14.16
CA PHE A 99 -16.03 -10.42 15.36
C PHE A 99 -16.13 -8.91 15.08
N VAL A 100 -15.49 -8.44 14.00
CA VAL A 100 -15.62 -7.04 13.57
C VAL A 100 -17.05 -6.74 13.12
N CYS A 101 -17.68 -7.63 12.36
CA CYS A 101 -19.04 -7.39 11.88
C CYS A 101 -20.05 -7.30 13.04
N GLU A 102 -19.99 -8.24 13.99
CA GLU A 102 -20.86 -8.23 15.17
C GLU A 102 -20.66 -6.97 16.02
N ARG A 103 -19.41 -6.62 16.32
CA ARG A 103 -19.11 -5.55 17.28
C ARG A 103 -19.42 -4.15 16.74
N TYR A 104 -19.44 -3.99 15.42
CA TYR A 104 -19.75 -2.72 14.77
C TYR A 104 -21.08 -2.76 14.01
N SER A 105 -21.92 -3.78 14.27
CA SER A 105 -23.25 -3.94 13.66
C SER A 105 -23.22 -3.81 12.14
N ILE A 106 -22.24 -4.45 11.49
CA ILE A 106 -22.07 -4.42 10.04
C ILE A 106 -22.91 -5.54 9.43
N GLU A 107 -23.96 -5.16 8.71
CA GLU A 107 -24.86 -6.09 8.03
C GLU A 107 -24.58 -6.19 6.51
N SER A 108 -23.79 -5.26 5.98
CA SER A 108 -23.47 -5.19 4.55
C SER A 108 -22.32 -6.12 4.19
N SER A 109 -22.58 -7.04 3.26
CA SER A 109 -21.54 -7.89 2.63
C SER A 109 -20.46 -7.08 1.91
N GLY A 110 -20.80 -5.88 1.41
CA GLY A 110 -19.83 -4.97 0.82
C GLY A 110 -18.86 -4.40 1.85
N THR A 111 -19.34 -4.08 3.04
CA THR A 111 -18.50 -3.54 4.12
C THR A 111 -17.65 -4.63 4.77
N SER A 112 -18.19 -5.85 4.97
CA SER A 112 -17.38 -6.98 5.43
C SER A 112 -16.27 -7.32 4.43
N ALA A 113 -16.56 -7.21 3.12
CA ALA A 113 -15.58 -7.36 2.06
C ALA A 113 -14.42 -6.38 2.13
N GLU A 114 -14.69 -5.13 2.52
CA GLU A 114 -13.65 -4.12 2.73
C GLU A 114 -12.76 -4.46 3.93
N TYR A 115 -13.33 -4.94 5.03
CA TYR A 115 -12.52 -5.36 6.19
C TYR A 115 -11.60 -6.53 5.89
N ILE A 116 -12.05 -7.50 5.09
CA ILE A 116 -11.19 -8.59 4.59
C ILE A 116 -10.02 -8.02 3.80
N ARG A 117 -10.26 -7.10 2.86
CA ARG A 117 -9.19 -6.47 2.06
C ARG A 117 -8.23 -5.69 2.94
N GLN A 118 -8.73 -4.94 3.91
CA GLN A 118 -7.91 -4.21 4.87
C GLN A 118 -7.03 -5.17 5.68
N PHE A 119 -7.58 -6.30 6.14
CA PHE A 119 -6.83 -7.31 6.86
C PHE A 119 -5.74 -7.97 6.00
N GLN A 120 -6.03 -8.26 4.73
CA GLN A 120 -5.03 -8.77 3.78
C GLN A 120 -3.88 -7.77 3.55
N MET A 121 -4.18 -6.47 3.49
CA MET A 121 -3.17 -5.41 3.38
C MET A 121 -2.32 -5.29 4.66
N LEU A 122 -2.94 -5.45 5.84
CA LEU A 122 -2.23 -5.54 7.10
C LEU A 122 -1.27 -6.74 7.11
N TYR A 123 -1.77 -7.93 6.77
CA TYR A 123 -0.96 -9.15 6.66
C TYR A 123 0.25 -8.91 5.74
N THR A 124 0.00 -8.41 4.52
CA THR A 124 1.06 -8.12 3.55
C THR A 124 2.11 -7.14 4.07
N THR A 125 1.68 -6.12 4.81
CA THR A 125 2.57 -5.11 5.41
C THR A 125 3.49 -5.72 6.47
N VAL A 126 2.94 -6.60 7.31
CA VAL A 126 3.62 -7.23 8.44
C VAL A 126 4.51 -8.39 8.01
N THR A 127 4.00 -9.28 7.15
CA THR A 127 4.68 -10.53 6.76
C THR A 127 5.52 -10.37 5.49
N GLY A 128 5.19 -9.39 4.63
CA GLY A 128 5.77 -9.30 3.29
C GLY A 128 5.31 -10.45 2.37
N GLN A 129 4.17 -11.07 2.67
CA GLN A 129 3.56 -12.14 1.88
C GLN A 129 2.10 -11.80 1.58
N TYR A 130 1.59 -12.30 0.46
CA TYR A 130 0.15 -12.24 0.20
C TYR A 130 -0.55 -13.37 0.93
N MET A 131 -1.68 -13.05 1.55
CA MET A 131 -2.61 -14.06 2.03
C MET A 131 -3.16 -14.89 0.86
N ASP A 132 -3.41 -16.18 1.07
CA ASP A 132 -4.00 -17.02 0.02
C ASP A 132 -5.36 -16.44 -0.40
N ARG A 133 -5.55 -16.26 -1.71
CA ARG A 133 -6.81 -15.75 -2.27
C ARG A 133 -7.97 -16.72 -2.05
N ASN A 134 -7.69 -18.02 -1.96
CA ASN A 134 -8.71 -19.03 -1.65
C ASN A 134 -9.30 -18.84 -0.26
N ASP A 135 -8.49 -18.37 0.69
CA ASP A 135 -8.96 -18.09 2.04
C ASP A 135 -9.96 -16.93 2.06
N SER A 136 -9.80 -15.94 1.17
CA SER A 136 -10.73 -14.82 1.05
C SER A 136 -12.03 -15.10 0.30
N LYS A 137 -12.05 -16.00 -0.69
CA LYS A 137 -13.23 -16.21 -1.55
C LYS A 137 -14.46 -16.74 -0.80
N GLN A 138 -14.26 -17.55 0.24
CA GLN A 138 -15.35 -18.16 1.00
C GLN A 138 -15.75 -17.32 2.22
N VAL A 139 -15.01 -16.26 2.56
CA VAL A 139 -15.43 -15.29 3.60
C VAL A 139 -16.59 -14.43 3.11
N TYR A 140 -16.75 -14.28 1.79
CA TYR A 140 -17.87 -13.55 1.17
C TYR A 140 -19.22 -14.29 1.24
N ASN A 141 -19.26 -15.49 1.81
CA ASN A 141 -20.48 -16.30 1.99
C ASN A 141 -20.98 -16.29 3.44
N LEU A 142 -20.50 -15.37 4.28
CA LEU A 142 -21.03 -15.10 5.62
C LEU A 142 -22.41 -14.45 5.53
#